data_AF-A0A1I3LMV1-F1
#
_entry.id   AF-A0A1I3LMV1-F1
#
_cell.length_a   1.000
_cell.length_b   1.000
_cell.length_c   1.000
_cell.angle_alpha   90.00
_cell.angle_beta   90.00
_cell.angle_gamma   90.00
#
_symmetry.space_group_name_H-M   'P 1'
#
loop_
_entity.id
_entity.type
_entity.pdbx_description
1 polymer ?
#
loop_
_entity_poly.entity_id
_entity_poly.type
_entity_poly.pdbx_seq_one_letter_code
_entity_poly.pdbx_strand_id
1 'polypeptide(L)' 'MTTNPTVTRRLVAEDQRIEHAAAIFGIRFPLNLEPLVYTFAERLSTDYDGGYWVYYTLSNGGFYMAPD' A
#
# COMPACT_ATOMS: atom_id res chain seq x y z
N MET A 1 -15.56 -21.26 18.08
CA MET A 1 -14.14 -21.19 17.70
C MET A 1 -14.06 -20.40 16.41
N THR A 2 -13.64 -19.15 16.45
CA THR A 2 -13.43 -18.32 15.25
C THR A 2 -12.10 -18.75 14.63
N THR A 3 -12.16 -19.53 13.56
CA THR A 3 -10.99 -19.84 12.73
C THR A 3 -10.48 -18.53 12.14
N ASN A 4 -9.30 -18.08 12.55
CA ASN A 4 -8.69 -16.89 11.98
C ASN A 4 -8.11 -17.29 10.62
N PRO A 5 -8.71 -16.86 9.49
CA PRO A 5 -8.25 -17.32 8.18
C PRO A 5 -6.82 -16.79 7.94
N THR A 6 -5.94 -17.65 7.45
CA THR A 6 -4.59 -17.24 7.04
C THR A 6 -4.70 -16.31 5.85
N VAL A 7 -4.34 -15.05 6.03
CA VAL A 7 -4.29 -14.05 4.96
C VAL A 7 -2.87 -14.04 4.39
N THR A 8 -2.73 -14.34 3.11
CA THR A 8 -1.45 -14.30 2.40
C THR A 8 -1.33 -13.01 1.62
N ARG A 9 -0.13 -12.42 1.61
CA ARG A 9 0.18 -11.25 0.78
C ARG A 9 0.80 -11.66 -0.55
N ARG A 10 0.51 -10.90 -1.61
CA ARG A 10 1.17 -11.01 -2.91
C ARG A 10 1.70 -9.65 -3.33
N LEU A 11 2.96 -9.61 -3.76
CA LEU A 11 3.57 -8.40 -4.29
C LEU A 11 2.94 -8.02 -5.63
N VAL A 12 2.61 -6.74 -5.80
CA VAL A 12 2.17 -6.17 -7.07
C VAL A 12 3.40 -5.74 -7.88
N ALA A 13 3.50 -6.26 -9.09
CA ALA A 13 4.56 -5.90 -10.03
C ALA A 13 4.54 -4.39 -10.30
N GLU A 14 5.71 -3.79 -10.46
CA GLU A 14 5.90 -2.34 -10.55
C GLU A 14 5.07 -1.71 -11.68
N ASP A 15 5.04 -2.36 -12.84
CA ASP A 15 4.26 -1.96 -14.02
C ASP A 15 2.75 -1.91 -13.77
N GLN A 16 2.24 -2.69 -12.82
CA GLN A 16 0.82 -2.79 -12.50
C GLN A 16 0.41 -1.93 -11.31
N ARG A 17 1.34 -1.30 -10.58
CA ARG A 17 1.03 -0.59 -9.33
C ARG A 17 0.06 0.56 -9.52
N ILE A 18 0.29 1.36 -10.56
CA ILE A 18 -0.55 2.52 -10.87
C ILE A 18 -1.96 2.06 -11.23
N GLU A 19 -2.08 1.08 -12.14
CA GLU A 19 -3.38 0.54 -12.56
C GLU A 19 -4.11 -0.12 -11.39
N HIS A 20 -3.39 -0.86 -10.55
CA HIS A 20 -3.96 -1.55 -9.40
C HIS A 20 -4.48 -0.58 -8.35
N ALA A 21 -3.70 0.46 -8.03
CA ALA A 21 -4.12 1.48 -7.08
C ALA A 21 -5.28 2.34 -7.64
N ALA A 22 -5.26 2.63 -8.94
CA ALA A 22 -6.36 3.28 -9.63
C ALA A 22 -7.63 2.40 -9.66
N ALA A 23 -7.50 1.08 -9.74
CA ALA A 23 -8.64 0.17 -9.69
C ALA A 23 -9.35 0.19 -8.32
N ILE A 24 -8.59 0.41 -7.22
CA ILE A 24 -9.13 0.42 -5.86
C ILE A 24 -9.64 1.83 -5.46
N PHE A 25 -8.84 2.86 -5.74
CA PHE A 25 -9.09 4.22 -5.23
C PHE A 25 -9.40 5.24 -6.33
N GLY A 26 -9.25 4.87 -7.60
CA GLY A 26 -9.42 5.76 -8.75
C GLY A 26 -8.48 6.96 -8.68
N ILE A 27 -8.97 8.11 -9.14
CA ILE A 27 -8.20 9.37 -9.15
C ILE A 27 -7.85 9.88 -7.75
N ARG A 28 -8.47 9.33 -6.69
CA ARG A 28 -8.15 9.72 -5.30
C ARG A 28 -6.79 9.19 -4.86
N PHE A 29 -6.25 8.20 -5.57
CA PHE A 29 -4.95 7.62 -5.27
C PHE A 29 -3.80 8.64 -5.35
N PRO A 30 -3.49 9.24 -6.51
CA PRO A 30 -2.40 10.22 -6.60
C PRO A 30 -2.73 11.52 -5.86
N LEU A 31 -4.01 11.89 -5.75
CA LEU A 31 -4.41 13.17 -5.17
C LEU A 31 -4.40 13.19 -3.63
N ASN A 32 -4.68 12.06 -3.00
CA ASN A 32 -4.85 12.01 -1.55
C ASN A 32 -4.02 10.90 -0.91
N LEU A 33 -4.06 9.70 -1.46
CA LEU A 33 -3.55 8.52 -0.77
C LEU A 33 -2.02 8.49 -0.75
N GLU A 34 -1.39 8.74 -1.89
CA GLU A 34 0.06 8.80 -2.02
C GLU A 34 0.71 9.87 -1.12
N PRO A 35 0.33 11.16 -1.18
CA PRO A 35 0.93 12.18 -0.31
C PRO A 35 0.62 11.95 1.18
N LEU A 36 -0.54 11.38 1.50
CA LEU A 36 -0.89 11.03 2.88
C LEU A 36 0.04 9.95 3.44
N VAL A 37 0.29 8.89 2.66
CA VAL A 37 1.19 7.80 3.05
C VAL A 37 2.61 8.31 3.32
N TYR A 38 3.16 9.13 2.43
CA TYR A 38 4.47 9.75 2.64
C TYR A 38 4.49 10.67 3.88
N THR A 39 3.47 11.53 4.04
CA THR A 39 3.37 12.42 5.21
C THR A 39 3.29 11.65 6.52
N PHE A 40 2.56 10.54 6.55
CA PHE A 40 2.47 9.70 7.75
C PHE A 40 3.79 8.98 8.03
N ALA A 41 4.49 8.48 7.02
CA ALA A 41 5.78 7.83 7.20
C ALA A 41 6.85 8.79 7.74
N GLU A 42 6.91 10.00 7.21
CA GLU A 42 7.77 11.09 7.72
C GLU A 42 7.45 11.42 9.19
N ARG A 43 6.17 11.45 9.55
CA ARG A 43 5.76 11.70 10.95
C ARG A 43 6.06 10.55 11.90
N LEU A 44 6.04 9.32 11.41
CA LEU A 44 6.28 8.12 12.23
C LEU A 44 7.77 7.92 12.53
N SER A 45 8.66 8.40 11.65
CA SER A 45 10.10 8.33 11.85
C SER A 45 10.78 9.58 11.34
N THR A 46 11.44 10.31 12.23
CA THR A 46 12.23 11.51 11.89
C THR A 46 13.46 11.19 11.03
N ASP A 47 13.87 9.92 11.02
CA ASP A 47 14.97 9.39 10.20
C ASP A 47 14.49 8.85 8.84
N TYR A 48 13.19 8.96 8.55
CA TYR A 48 12.63 8.54 7.27
C TYR A 48 12.96 9.58 6.20
N ASP A 49 13.98 9.31 5.37
CA ASP A 49 14.39 10.15 4.24
C ASP A 49 13.57 9.88 2.97
N GLY A 50 12.39 9.27 3.12
CA GLY A 50 11.68 8.66 2.01
C GLY A 50 12.06 7.19 1.81
N GLY A 51 11.48 6.58 0.79
CA GLY A 51 11.72 5.18 0.47
C GLY A 51 10.85 4.71 -0.67
N TYR A 52 11.26 3.60 -1.27
CA TYR A 52 10.49 2.96 -2.33
C TYR A 52 9.30 2.21 -1.71
N TRP A 53 8.08 2.50 -2.17
CA TRP A 53 6.88 1.85 -1.64
C TRP A 53 6.47 0.66 -2.50
N VAL A 54 6.51 -0.52 -1.90
CA VAL A 54 6.00 -1.76 -2.48
C VAL A 54 4.53 -1.98 -2.13
N TYR A 55 3.79 -2.51 -3.11
CA TYR A 55 2.34 -2.63 -3.03
C TYR A 55 2.00 -4.11 -2.84
N TYR A 56 1.12 -4.41 -1.90
CA TYR A 56 0.73 -5.77 -1.58
C TYR A 56 -0.79 -5.93 -1.66
N THR A 57 -1.22 -6.99 -2.33
CA THR A 57 -2.60 -7.48 -2.25
C THR A 57 -2.69 -8.61 -1.26
N LEU A 58 -3.83 -8.71 -0.60
CA LEU A 58 -4.12 -9.73 0.39
C LEU A 58 -5.15 -10.71 -0.19
N SER A 59 -5.05 -11.99 0.17
CA SER A 59 -5.97 -13.04 -0.30
C SER A 59 -7.43 -12.82 0.11
N ASN A 60 -7.68 -11.94 1.08
CA ASN A 60 -9.01 -11.51 1.50
C ASN A 60 -9.55 -10.29 0.72
N GLY A 61 -8.87 -9.85 -0.34
CA GLY A 61 -9.22 -8.67 -1.12
C GLY A 61 -8.70 -7.35 -0.52
N GLY A 62 -7.93 -7.40 0.57
CA GLY A 62 -7.29 -6.23 1.14
C GLY A 62 -6.08 -5.75 0.32
N PHE A 63 -5.66 -4.53 0.60
CA PHE A 63 -4.51 -3.88 -0.02
C PHE A 63 -3.75 -3.08 1.02
N TYR A 64 -2.42 -3.12 0.97
CA TYR A 64 -1.59 -2.22 1.77
C TYR A 64 -0.27 -1.90 1.05
N MET A 65 0.39 -0.87 1.54
CA MET A 65 1.66 -0.37 1.01
C MET A 65 2.68 -0.44 2.14
N ALA A 66 3.92 -0.79 1.84
CA ALA A 66 5.01 -0.75 2.80
C ALA A 66 6.27 -0.21 2.13
N PRO A 67 7.15 0.48 2.88
CA PRO A 67 8.48 0.76 2.41
C PRO A 67 9.27 -0.55 2.24
N ASP A 68 10.13 -0.59 1.21
CA ASP A 68 11.16 -1.62 1.05
C ASP A 68 12.29 -1.44 2.08
#